data_AF-A0A0W0SGK6-F1
#
_entry.id   AF-A0A0W0SGK6-F1
#
_cell.length_a   1.000
_cell.length_b   1.000
_cell.length_c   1.000
_cell.angle_alpha   90.00
_cell.angle_beta   90.00
_cell.angle_gamma   90.00
#
_symmetry.space_group_name_H-M   'P 1'
#
loop_
_entity.id
_entity.type
_entity.pdbx_description
1 polymer ?
#
loop_
_entity_poly.entity_id
_entity_poly.type
_entity_poly.pdbx_seq_one_letter_code
_entity_poly.pdbx_strand_id
1 'polypeptide(L)'
;MLSKLFNTHYKKEPISMRGSIKKITSSPIVVPPEKILELLQAPECAQDKIGGKTYKILRFLIRTNGELVFAHEGYPGGPIPAHWQMTGESLASKAYCLTAGNVFFDKKNNLLARINNKSGDFRPPFDSLQLVFPRLIQAQIPLGNTLKIQKFDSSGCPEEIFHVSKKEILTHFSAAEHIPTPVVRNKHLDEDLKRLEQFCKEKLALNKKNQFGIEYSKSIKRFYNKAVDIRKSNLPIKEISQQLKNLAHQEFHHRHSTRRFIADIILIISCFGGIGLLVGFGRMRWGTSFLFCDAKTAREKELIHHWMNNKAESKSTKSASI
;
A
#
# COMPACT_ATOMS: atom_id res chain seq x y z
N MET A 1 -6.18 23.59 -23.35
CA MET A 1 -4.83 23.09 -23.72
C MET A 1 -4.68 21.60 -23.45
N LEU A 2 -4.99 21.11 -22.25
CA LEU A 2 -4.83 19.69 -21.89
C LEU A 2 -5.62 18.70 -22.75
N SER A 3 -6.84 19.04 -23.19
CA SER A 3 -7.62 18.23 -24.15
C SER A 3 -6.99 18.14 -25.56
N LYS A 4 -6.07 19.05 -25.88
CA LYS A 4 -5.24 18.97 -27.10
C LYS A 4 -3.92 18.24 -26.85
N LEU A 5 -3.51 18.12 -25.58
CA LEU A 5 -2.26 17.47 -25.17
C LEU A 5 -2.43 15.95 -25.07
N PHE A 6 -3.53 15.52 -24.45
CA PHE A 6 -3.85 14.11 -24.24
C PHE A 6 -5.01 13.71 -25.12
N ASN A 7 -4.94 12.50 -25.66
CA ASN A 7 -6.08 11.85 -26.30
C ASN A 7 -7.18 11.60 -25.25
N THR A 8 -8.31 12.31 -25.39
CA THR A 8 -9.49 12.17 -24.52
C THR A 8 -10.17 10.80 -24.64
N HIS A 9 -9.86 10.05 -25.71
CA HIS A 9 -10.33 8.69 -25.93
C HIS A 9 -9.28 7.63 -25.59
N TYR A 10 -8.21 7.99 -24.88
CA TYR A 10 -7.21 7.03 -24.45
C TYR A 10 -7.85 5.89 -23.65
N LYS A 11 -7.72 4.68 -24.16
CA LYS A 11 -8.23 3.49 -23.50
C LYS A 11 -7.25 3.05 -22.42
N LYS A 12 -7.71 3.04 -21.17
CA LYS A 12 -6.94 2.53 -20.04
C LYS A 12 -6.75 1.02 -20.19
N GLU A 13 -5.54 0.61 -20.56
CA GLU A 13 -5.16 -0.80 -20.70
C GLU A 13 -3.90 -1.13 -19.89
N PRO A 14 -3.77 -2.37 -19.35
CA PRO A 14 -2.53 -2.82 -18.72
C PRO A 14 -1.37 -2.88 -19.71
N ILE A 15 -0.23 -2.35 -19.30
CA ILE A 15 1.03 -2.32 -20.05
C ILE A 15 1.94 -3.38 -19.44
N SER A 16 2.32 -4.38 -20.23
CA SER A 16 3.27 -5.41 -19.83
C SER A 16 4.70 -4.86 -19.80
N MET A 17 5.55 -5.45 -18.96
CA MET A 17 6.99 -5.19 -19.01
C MET A 17 7.59 -5.55 -20.38
N ARG A 18 8.48 -4.69 -20.87
CA ARG A 18 9.27 -4.84 -22.11
C ARG A 18 10.78 -4.76 -21.88
N GLY A 19 11.23 -4.20 -20.76
CA GLY A 19 12.64 -4.02 -20.44
C GLY A 19 13.35 -5.29 -20.00
N SER A 20 14.67 -5.19 -19.83
CA SER A 20 15.50 -6.30 -19.31
C SER A 20 15.23 -6.53 -17.82
N ILE A 21 15.08 -7.80 -17.44
CA ILE A 21 14.94 -8.20 -16.03
C ILE A 21 16.30 -8.02 -15.33
N LYS A 22 16.31 -7.28 -14.23
CA LYS A 22 17.50 -7.09 -13.39
C LYS A 22 17.36 -7.91 -12.11
N LYS A 23 18.46 -8.48 -11.64
CA LYS A 23 18.52 -9.30 -10.43
C LYS A 23 18.19 -8.42 -9.21
N ILE A 24 17.35 -8.94 -8.32
CA ILE A 24 16.94 -8.27 -7.09
C ILE A 24 18.10 -8.34 -6.10
N THR A 25 18.65 -7.20 -5.70
CA THR A 25 19.72 -7.14 -4.69
C THR A 25 19.16 -6.79 -3.30
N SER A 26 17.95 -6.21 -3.21
CA SER A 26 17.28 -5.87 -1.96
C SER A 26 15.77 -5.70 -2.14
N SER A 27 15.02 -5.71 -1.02
CA SER A 27 13.61 -5.32 -0.99
C SER A 27 13.48 -3.81 -1.22
N PRO A 28 12.89 -3.35 -2.33
CA PRO A 28 12.87 -1.93 -2.64
C PRO A 28 11.87 -1.17 -1.77
N ILE A 29 12.22 0.06 -1.39
CA ILE A 29 11.30 0.98 -0.73
C ILE A 29 10.35 1.55 -1.79
N VAL A 30 9.09 1.15 -1.69
CA VAL A 30 7.99 1.64 -2.52
C VAL A 30 6.92 2.18 -1.58
N VAL A 31 6.56 3.45 -1.75
CA VAL A 31 5.66 4.15 -0.83
C VAL A 31 4.43 4.71 -1.54
N PRO A 32 3.29 4.80 -0.85
CA PRO A 32 2.12 5.51 -1.36
C PRO A 32 2.32 7.04 -1.26
N PRO A 33 1.45 7.86 -1.88
CA PRO A 33 1.64 9.31 -1.99
C PRO A 33 1.78 10.03 -0.64
N GLU A 34 1.07 9.59 0.40
CA GLU A 34 1.11 10.17 1.74
C GLU A 34 2.47 10.04 2.44
N LYS A 35 3.34 9.15 1.94
CA LYS A 35 4.70 8.91 2.44
C LYS A 35 5.79 9.45 1.53
N ILE A 36 5.44 10.21 0.49
CA ILE A 36 6.41 10.72 -0.49
C ILE A 36 7.52 11.57 0.13
N LEU A 37 7.24 12.26 1.24
CA LEU A 37 8.23 13.05 1.96
C LEU A 37 9.36 12.19 2.53
N GLU A 38 9.09 10.94 2.92
CA GLU A 38 10.12 9.99 3.36
C GLU A 38 11.16 9.79 2.24
N LEU A 39 10.70 9.65 0.98
CA LEU A 39 11.60 9.51 -0.16
C LEU A 39 12.34 10.81 -0.49
N LEU A 40 11.65 11.95 -0.47
CA LEU A 40 12.23 13.26 -0.83
C LEU A 40 13.23 13.80 0.18
N GLN A 41 13.15 13.36 1.44
CA GLN A 41 14.06 13.76 2.51
C GLN A 41 15.23 12.79 2.68
N ALA A 42 15.15 11.59 2.08
CA ALA A 42 16.20 10.61 2.16
C ALA A 42 17.50 11.12 1.50
N PRO A 43 18.67 10.87 2.11
CA PRO A 43 19.97 11.32 1.57
C PRO A 43 20.28 10.72 0.20
N GLU A 44 19.77 9.52 -0.09
CA GLU A 44 19.91 8.80 -1.35
C GLU A 44 18.95 9.29 -2.46
N CYS A 45 18.07 10.26 -2.18
CA CYS A 45 17.17 10.80 -3.20
C CYS A 45 17.97 11.42 -4.34
N ALA A 46 17.87 10.82 -5.53
CA ALA A 46 18.57 11.30 -6.71
C ALA A 46 18.22 12.76 -7.02
N GLN A 47 19.24 13.47 -7.50
CA GLN A 47 19.14 14.87 -7.90
C GLN A 47 19.64 15.04 -9.33
N ASP A 48 18.98 15.91 -10.09
CA ASP A 48 19.39 16.28 -11.44
C ASP A 48 19.37 17.80 -11.63
N LYS A 49 20.32 18.31 -12.43
CA LYS A 49 20.48 19.72 -12.74
C LYS A 49 19.99 19.99 -14.15
N ILE A 50 18.83 20.63 -14.27
CA ILE A 50 18.21 20.94 -15.56
C ILE A 50 18.05 22.47 -15.66
N GLY A 51 18.74 23.08 -16.62
CA GLY A 51 18.68 24.54 -16.85
C GLY A 51 19.08 25.36 -15.62
N GLY A 52 20.17 24.97 -14.96
CA GLY A 52 20.69 25.64 -13.76
C GLY A 52 19.89 25.40 -12.47
N LYS A 53 18.78 24.65 -12.52
CA LYS A 53 17.96 24.31 -11.35
C LYS A 53 18.16 22.85 -10.96
N THR A 54 18.28 22.60 -9.66
CA THR A 54 18.37 21.24 -9.10
C THR A 54 17.00 20.73 -8.73
N TYR A 55 16.69 19.50 -9.15
CA TYR A 55 15.45 18.79 -8.83
C TYR A 55 15.76 17.49 -8.10
N LYS A 56 14.87 17.10 -7.19
CA LYS A 56 14.81 15.75 -6.62
C LYS A 56 13.97 14.88 -7.54
N ILE A 57 14.42 13.67 -7.85
CA ILE A 57 13.75 12.78 -8.81
C ILE A 57 13.25 11.54 -8.10
N LEU A 58 11.99 11.19 -8.35
CA LEU A 58 11.40 9.91 -7.95
C LEU A 58 10.81 9.22 -9.17
N ARG A 59 10.78 7.88 -9.11
CA ARG A 59 9.93 7.07 -9.99
C ARG A 59 8.50 7.15 -9.49
N PHE A 60 7.55 7.12 -10.42
CA PHE A 60 6.17 6.81 -10.10
C PHE A 60 5.65 5.66 -10.97
N LEU A 61 4.64 4.96 -10.46
CA LEU A 61 3.93 3.93 -11.19
C LEU A 61 2.47 3.93 -10.75
N ILE A 62 1.55 3.78 -11.71
CA ILE A 62 0.15 3.45 -11.40
C ILE A 62 -0.04 1.96 -11.65
N ARG A 63 -0.33 1.21 -10.60
CA ARG A 63 -0.59 -0.23 -10.65
C ARG A 63 -1.90 -0.51 -11.39
N THR A 64 -2.11 -1.76 -11.82
CA THR A 64 -3.35 -2.17 -12.51
C THR A 64 -4.60 -1.98 -11.66
N ASN A 65 -4.46 -2.04 -10.33
CA ASN A 65 -5.50 -1.68 -9.36
C ASN A 65 -5.73 -0.16 -9.24
N GLY A 66 -5.04 0.69 -10.01
CA GLY A 66 -5.20 2.15 -9.99
C GLY A 66 -4.46 2.89 -8.87
N GLU A 67 -3.70 2.18 -8.02
CA GLU A 67 -2.88 2.75 -6.96
C GLU A 67 -1.66 3.47 -7.53
N LEU A 68 -1.43 4.71 -7.11
CA LEU A 68 -0.22 5.47 -7.40
C LEU A 68 0.83 5.16 -6.33
N VAL A 69 2.02 4.76 -6.74
CA VAL A 69 3.16 4.52 -5.85
C VAL A 69 4.41 5.24 -6.34
N PHE A 70 5.30 5.54 -5.40
CA PHE A 70 6.58 6.21 -5.64
C PHE A 70 7.76 5.39 -5.12
N ALA A 71 8.93 5.60 -5.72
CA ALA A 71 10.20 5.07 -5.24
C ALA A 71 11.34 6.01 -5.65
N HIS A 72 12.53 5.83 -5.06
CA HIS A 72 13.72 6.57 -5.52
C HIS A 72 14.01 6.31 -7.00
N GLU A 73 14.55 7.33 -7.67
CA GLU A 73 15.18 7.19 -8.99
C GLU A 73 16.68 6.97 -8.79
N GLY A 74 17.34 6.25 -9.71
CA GLY A 74 18.79 6.12 -9.68
C GLY A 74 19.36 5.10 -10.66
N TYR A 75 20.69 4.94 -10.59
CA TYR A 75 21.46 4.14 -11.54
C TYR A 75 21.16 2.64 -11.42
N PRO A 76 21.28 1.90 -12.55
CA PRO A 76 21.24 0.44 -12.54
C PRO A 76 22.24 -0.17 -11.54
N GLY A 77 21.81 -1.12 -10.72
CA GLY A 77 22.67 -1.89 -9.81
C GLY A 77 22.70 -1.41 -8.35
N GLY A 78 22.14 -0.24 -8.05
CA GLY A 78 21.95 0.23 -6.67
C GLY A 78 20.72 -0.40 -5.98
N PRO A 79 20.48 -0.08 -4.68
CA PRO A 79 19.34 -0.57 -3.90
C PRO A 79 17.98 0.05 -4.32
N ILE A 80 17.88 0.53 -5.56
CA ILE A 80 16.78 1.35 -6.05
C ILE A 80 15.90 0.50 -6.99
N PRO A 81 14.57 0.42 -6.77
CA PRO A 81 13.70 -0.43 -7.57
C PRO A 81 13.61 0.01 -9.02
N ALA A 82 13.79 -0.92 -9.96
CA ALA A 82 13.20 -0.87 -11.29
C ALA A 82 11.67 -0.58 -11.21
N HIS A 83 11.10 0.10 -12.21
CA HIS A 83 9.65 0.35 -12.25
C HIS A 83 8.87 -0.95 -12.13
N TRP A 84 9.30 -2.04 -12.75
CA TRP A 84 8.57 -3.32 -12.65
C TRP A 84 8.47 -3.83 -11.20
N GLN A 85 9.48 -3.55 -10.36
CA GLN A 85 9.48 -3.94 -8.95
C GLN A 85 8.46 -3.14 -8.14
N MET A 86 8.04 -1.96 -8.62
CA MET A 86 7.01 -1.14 -7.98
C MET A 86 5.59 -1.73 -8.16
N THR A 87 5.41 -2.70 -9.07
CA THR A 87 4.11 -3.37 -9.28
C THR A 87 3.68 -4.26 -8.11
N GLY A 88 4.62 -4.71 -7.28
CA GLY A 88 4.37 -5.67 -6.21
C GLY A 88 4.27 -7.13 -6.68
N GLU A 89 4.55 -7.41 -7.95
CA GLU A 89 4.61 -8.77 -8.48
C GLU A 89 5.98 -9.42 -8.22
N SER A 90 5.97 -10.72 -7.92
CA SER A 90 7.20 -11.48 -7.65
C SER A 90 7.98 -11.85 -8.92
N LEU A 91 7.31 -11.83 -10.07
CA LEU A 91 7.88 -12.17 -11.36
C LEU A 91 7.69 -11.01 -12.34
N ALA A 92 8.79 -10.61 -12.97
CA ALA A 92 8.82 -9.55 -13.97
C ALA A 92 7.85 -9.82 -15.15
N SER A 93 7.69 -11.08 -15.57
CA SER A 93 6.74 -11.49 -16.62
C SER A 93 5.27 -11.30 -16.24
N LYS A 94 4.97 -11.13 -14.95
CA LYS A 94 3.63 -10.84 -14.45
C LYS A 94 3.45 -9.35 -14.10
N ALA A 95 4.48 -8.53 -14.27
CA ALA A 95 4.42 -7.12 -13.94
C ALA A 95 3.64 -6.36 -15.02
N TYR A 96 2.53 -5.75 -14.60
CA TYR A 96 1.74 -4.84 -15.42
C TYR A 96 1.51 -3.52 -14.69
N CYS A 97 1.45 -2.43 -15.43
CA CYS A 97 1.06 -1.11 -14.92
C CYS A 97 0.09 -0.41 -15.87
N LEU A 98 -0.56 0.65 -15.41
CA LEU A 98 -1.37 1.51 -16.27
C LEU A 98 -0.56 2.66 -16.88
N THR A 99 0.46 3.11 -16.15
CA THR A 99 1.42 4.14 -16.57
C THR A 99 2.60 4.12 -15.60
N ALA A 100 3.74 4.64 -16.03
CA ALA A 100 4.96 4.74 -15.25
C ALA A 100 5.81 5.90 -15.76
N GLY A 101 6.70 6.40 -14.92
CA GLY A 101 7.60 7.46 -15.33
C GLY A 101 8.37 8.06 -14.18
N ASN A 102 8.87 9.28 -14.39
CA ASN A 102 9.59 10.04 -13.38
C ASN A 102 8.88 11.36 -13.07
N VAL A 103 8.95 11.75 -11.79
CA VAL A 103 8.50 13.03 -11.26
C VAL A 103 9.69 13.78 -10.68
N PHE A 104 9.69 15.10 -10.85
CA PHE A 104 10.78 15.97 -10.44
C PHE A 104 10.22 17.06 -9.53
N PHE A 105 10.70 17.06 -8.30
CA PHE A 105 10.34 18.02 -7.29
C PHE A 105 11.43 19.08 -7.19
N ASP A 106 11.03 20.34 -7.01
CA ASP A 106 12.02 21.36 -6.69
C ASP A 106 12.76 21.00 -5.38
N LYS A 107 14.03 21.39 -5.27
CA LYS A 107 14.84 21.02 -4.10
C LYS A 107 14.41 21.74 -2.81
N LYS A 108 13.80 22.93 -2.93
CA LYS A 108 13.58 23.86 -1.81
C LYS A 108 12.22 23.64 -1.12
N ASN A 109 11.17 23.55 -1.90
CA ASN A 109 9.77 23.55 -1.48
C ASN A 109 9.08 22.19 -1.75
N ASN A 110 9.78 21.25 -2.40
CA ASN A 110 9.25 19.97 -2.84
C ASN A 110 7.99 20.11 -3.70
N LEU A 111 7.91 21.15 -4.56
CA LEU A 111 6.81 21.29 -5.51
C LEU A 111 7.09 20.44 -6.75
N LEU A 112 6.10 19.70 -7.21
CA LEU A 112 6.18 18.95 -8.46
C LEU A 112 6.30 19.94 -9.63
N ALA A 113 7.46 19.95 -10.27
CA ALA A 113 7.81 20.90 -11.32
C ALA A 113 7.89 20.25 -12.71
N ARG A 114 8.13 18.93 -12.77
CA ARG A 114 8.17 18.18 -14.03
C ARG A 114 7.69 16.74 -13.85
N ILE A 115 7.08 16.20 -14.89
CA ILE A 115 6.66 14.80 -14.99
C ILE A 115 6.89 14.29 -16.42
N ASN A 116 7.18 13.00 -16.57
CA ASN A 116 7.35 12.37 -17.89
C ASN A 116 6.90 10.90 -17.89
N ASN A 117 6.81 10.30 -19.07
CA ASN A 117 6.49 8.87 -19.27
C ASN A 117 7.76 8.00 -19.42
N LYS A 118 8.92 8.46 -18.93
CA LYS A 118 10.18 7.72 -19.10
C LYS A 118 10.22 6.49 -18.17
N SER A 119 10.05 5.31 -18.74
CA SER A 119 10.27 4.04 -18.05
C SER A 119 10.94 3.04 -18.99
N GLY A 120 12.15 2.59 -18.64
CA GLY A 120 12.86 1.57 -19.42
C GLY A 120 12.18 0.21 -19.37
N ASP A 121 11.41 -0.06 -18.30
CA ASP A 121 10.75 -1.34 -18.07
C ASP A 121 9.44 -1.46 -18.84
N PHE A 122 8.63 -0.39 -18.88
CA PHE A 122 7.28 -0.44 -19.45
C PHE A 122 7.12 0.35 -20.75
N ARG A 123 7.90 1.41 -20.96
CA ARG A 123 7.79 2.35 -22.09
C ARG A 123 6.34 2.79 -22.35
N PRO A 124 5.65 3.35 -21.35
CA PRO A 124 4.23 3.66 -21.45
C PRO A 124 3.98 4.77 -22.50
N PRO A 125 2.85 4.72 -23.23
CA PRO A 125 2.49 5.76 -24.18
C PRO A 125 2.28 7.09 -23.44
N PHE A 126 2.60 8.20 -24.10
CA PHE A 126 2.49 9.52 -23.48
C PHE A 126 1.09 9.82 -22.91
N ASP A 127 0.05 9.42 -23.63
CA ASP A 127 -1.35 9.62 -23.23
C ASP A 127 -1.70 8.96 -21.90
N SER A 128 -0.99 7.91 -21.47
CA SER A 128 -1.25 7.26 -20.18
C SER A 128 -0.90 8.15 -18.99
N LEU A 129 -0.13 9.23 -19.19
CA LEU A 129 0.15 10.21 -18.13
C LEU A 129 -1.12 10.88 -17.60
N GLN A 130 -2.19 10.98 -18.40
CA GLN A 130 -3.46 11.55 -17.92
C GLN A 130 -4.01 10.83 -16.68
N LEU A 131 -3.66 9.55 -16.50
CA LEU A 131 -4.10 8.73 -15.37
C LEU A 131 -3.45 9.15 -14.03
N VAL A 132 -2.30 9.84 -14.06
CA VAL A 132 -1.54 10.21 -12.85
C VAL A 132 -2.08 11.46 -12.18
N PHE A 133 -2.57 12.43 -12.96
CA PHE A 133 -2.98 13.74 -12.44
C PHE A 133 -4.12 13.65 -11.42
N PRO A 134 -5.21 12.90 -11.65
CA PRO A 134 -6.24 12.76 -10.64
C PRO A 134 -5.72 12.17 -9.33
N ARG A 135 -4.76 11.24 -9.39
CA ARG A 135 -4.14 10.62 -8.21
C ARG A 135 -3.23 11.59 -7.46
N LEU A 136 -2.46 12.41 -8.18
CA LEU A 136 -1.64 13.47 -7.58
C LEU A 136 -2.51 14.51 -6.87
N ILE A 137 -3.63 14.92 -7.50
CA ILE A 137 -4.58 15.88 -6.94
C ILE A 137 -5.27 15.30 -5.70
N GLN A 138 -5.78 14.07 -5.80
CA GLN A 138 -6.41 13.37 -4.68
C GLN A 138 -5.47 13.23 -3.48
N ALA A 139 -4.20 12.94 -3.74
CA ALA A 139 -3.16 12.85 -2.72
C ALA A 139 -2.63 14.22 -2.24
N GLN A 140 -3.17 15.32 -2.75
CA GLN A 140 -2.75 16.68 -2.42
C GLN A 140 -1.25 16.93 -2.64
N ILE A 141 -0.66 16.28 -3.65
CA ILE A 141 0.74 16.50 -4.02
C ILE A 141 0.90 17.95 -4.51
N PRO A 142 1.81 18.74 -3.92
CA PRO A 142 1.90 20.15 -4.22
C PRO A 142 2.49 20.37 -5.62
N LEU A 143 1.66 20.89 -6.54
CA LEU A 143 2.07 21.23 -7.90
C LEU A 143 2.71 22.63 -7.95
N GLY A 144 3.79 22.77 -8.72
CA GLY A 144 4.34 24.09 -9.06
C GLY A 144 3.37 24.88 -9.96
N ASN A 145 3.52 26.21 -9.98
CA ASN A 145 2.64 27.11 -10.75
C ASN A 145 2.60 26.77 -12.26
N THR A 146 3.74 26.31 -12.79
CA THR A 146 3.87 25.76 -14.13
C THR A 146 4.51 24.39 -14.02
N LEU A 147 3.84 23.37 -14.56
CA LEU A 147 4.34 22.01 -14.65
C LEU A 147 4.89 21.75 -16.05
N LYS A 148 6.09 21.18 -16.12
CA LYS A 148 6.65 20.67 -17.37
C LYS A 148 6.26 19.21 -17.58
N ILE A 149 5.46 18.93 -18.58
CA ILE A 149 5.08 17.56 -18.96
C ILE A 149 5.95 17.18 -20.16
N GLN A 150 6.77 16.13 -20.05
CA GLN A 150 7.62 15.71 -21.15
C GLN A 150 7.16 14.41 -21.78
N LYS A 151 7.20 14.40 -23.10
CA LYS A 151 6.99 13.23 -23.92
C LYS A 151 8.31 12.57 -24.23
N PHE A 152 8.38 11.28 -23.91
CA PHE A 152 9.44 10.37 -24.33
C PHE A 152 8.86 9.36 -25.31
N ASP A 153 9.63 9.04 -26.34
CA ASP A 153 9.28 8.03 -27.31
C ASP A 153 9.45 6.60 -26.74
N SER A 154 9.17 5.61 -27.58
CA SER A 154 9.35 4.19 -27.22
C SER A 154 10.82 3.76 -27.05
N SER A 155 11.78 4.56 -27.50
CA SER A 155 13.22 4.33 -27.31
C SER A 155 13.74 4.93 -25.99
N GLY A 156 12.96 5.81 -25.36
CA GLY A 156 13.35 6.55 -24.17
C GLY A 156 14.09 7.85 -24.46
N CYS A 157 13.98 8.37 -25.69
CA CYS A 157 14.46 9.68 -26.09
C CYS A 157 13.40 10.77 -25.84
N PRO A 158 13.78 11.97 -25.36
CA PRO A 158 12.84 13.08 -25.24
C PRO A 158 12.39 13.56 -26.63
N GLU A 159 11.08 13.71 -26.83
CA GLU A 159 10.51 14.27 -28.06
C GLU A 159 10.06 15.72 -27.85
N GLU A 160 9.25 15.96 -26.83
CA GLU A 160 8.55 17.24 -26.67
C GLU A 160 8.37 17.60 -25.19
N ILE A 161 8.28 18.91 -24.91
CA ILE A 161 8.07 19.45 -23.56
C ILE A 161 6.92 20.46 -23.58
N PHE A 162 5.88 20.16 -22.83
CA PHE A 162 4.72 21.00 -22.66
C PHE A 162 4.80 21.76 -21.34
N HIS A 163 4.39 23.02 -21.35
CA HIS A 163 4.30 23.85 -20.16
C HIS A 163 2.82 24.09 -19.86
N VAL A 164 2.35 23.55 -18.74
CA VAL A 164 0.93 23.62 -18.36
C VAL A 164 0.82 24.28 -17.00
N SER A 165 -0.08 25.25 -16.86
CA SER A 165 -0.28 25.91 -15.57
C SER A 165 -0.98 24.98 -14.57
N LYS A 166 -0.70 25.16 -13.28
CA LYS A 166 -1.42 24.48 -12.19
C LYS A 166 -2.93 24.64 -12.33
N LYS A 167 -3.39 25.85 -12.68
CA LYS A 167 -4.81 26.16 -12.86
C LYS A 167 -5.43 25.30 -13.95
N GLU A 168 -4.76 25.12 -15.08
CA GLU A 168 -5.26 24.26 -16.16
C GLU A 168 -5.34 22.79 -15.75
N ILE A 169 -4.31 22.28 -15.05
CA ILE A 169 -4.31 20.90 -14.52
C ILE A 169 -5.48 20.68 -13.58
N LEU A 170 -5.66 21.57 -12.59
CA LEU A 170 -6.76 21.47 -11.65
C LEU A 170 -8.11 21.62 -12.35
N THR A 171 -8.29 22.60 -13.24
CA THR A 171 -9.56 22.78 -13.97
C THR A 171 -9.92 21.53 -14.80
N HIS A 172 -8.94 20.92 -15.45
CA HIS A 172 -9.17 19.77 -16.31
C HIS A 172 -9.40 18.46 -15.53
N PHE A 173 -8.65 18.23 -14.45
CA PHE A 173 -8.66 16.96 -13.72
C PHE A 173 -9.41 16.99 -12.37
N SER A 174 -9.73 18.16 -11.81
CA SER A 174 -10.54 18.29 -10.59
C SER A 174 -12.04 18.19 -10.86
N ALA A 175 -12.49 18.50 -12.09
CA ALA A 175 -13.88 18.31 -12.52
C ALA A 175 -14.21 16.84 -12.84
N ALA A 176 -13.21 15.96 -12.86
CA ALA A 176 -13.42 14.51 -12.86
C ALA A 176 -13.88 14.08 -11.45
N GLU A 177 -15.07 14.54 -11.07
CA GLU A 177 -15.80 14.11 -9.89
C GLU A 177 -15.88 12.58 -9.92
N HIS A 178 -15.49 11.95 -8.81
CA HIS A 178 -15.58 10.52 -8.63
C HIS A 178 -14.85 9.70 -9.71
N ILE A 179 -13.51 9.79 -9.75
CA ILE A 179 -12.78 8.53 -9.92
C ILE A 179 -12.97 7.81 -8.59
N PRO A 180 -13.89 6.82 -8.45
CA PRO A 180 -13.96 6.03 -7.24
C PRO A 180 -12.52 5.65 -6.92
N THR A 181 -12.08 6.01 -5.71
CA THR A 181 -10.84 5.48 -5.14
C THR A 181 -10.85 4.03 -5.54
N PRO A 182 -9.90 3.60 -6.39
CA PRO A 182 -10.08 2.32 -7.05
C PRO A 182 -10.20 1.37 -5.90
N VAL A 183 -11.34 0.67 -5.82
CA VAL A 183 -11.58 -0.31 -4.78
C VAL A 183 -10.33 -1.17 -4.84
N VAL A 184 -9.46 -1.01 -3.85
CA VAL A 184 -8.20 -1.75 -3.81
C VAL A 184 -8.70 -3.16 -3.62
N ARG A 185 -8.86 -3.87 -4.75
CA ARG A 185 -9.38 -5.22 -4.77
C ARG A 185 -8.35 -5.97 -3.97
N ASN A 186 -8.68 -6.21 -2.71
CA ASN A 186 -7.69 -6.67 -1.77
C ASN A 186 -7.23 -8.02 -2.31
N LYS A 187 -5.96 -8.10 -2.73
CA LYS A 187 -5.38 -9.28 -3.40
C LYS A 187 -5.54 -10.55 -2.55
N HIS A 188 -5.80 -10.36 -1.25
CA HIS A 188 -6.01 -11.40 -0.25
C HIS A 188 -7.47 -11.56 0.19
N LEU A 189 -8.46 -10.98 -0.51
CA LEU A 189 -9.87 -11.09 -0.11
C LEU A 189 -10.32 -12.54 -0.02
N ASP A 190 -10.03 -13.36 -1.03
CA ASP A 190 -10.44 -14.77 -1.02
C ASP A 190 -9.72 -15.57 0.10
N GLU A 191 -8.45 -15.27 0.35
CA GLU A 191 -7.67 -15.89 1.43
C GLU A 191 -8.22 -15.50 2.82
N ASP A 192 -8.55 -14.22 3.01
CA ASP A 192 -9.08 -13.70 4.26
C ASP A 192 -10.48 -14.27 4.55
N LEU A 193 -11.33 -14.38 3.52
CA LEU A 193 -12.66 -15.01 3.64
C LEU A 193 -12.53 -16.49 4.00
N LYS A 194 -11.61 -17.23 3.38
CA LYS A 194 -11.31 -18.62 3.74
C LYS A 194 -10.85 -18.74 5.20
N ARG A 195 -10.01 -17.82 5.68
CA ARG A 195 -9.56 -17.80 7.09
C ARG A 195 -10.69 -17.52 8.08
N LEU A 196 -11.56 -16.57 7.78
CA LEU A 196 -12.75 -16.30 8.59
C LEU A 196 -13.67 -17.52 8.66
N GLU A 197 -13.85 -18.22 7.54
CA GLU A 197 -14.64 -19.45 7.48
C GLU A 197 -14.00 -20.57 8.31
N GLN A 198 -12.69 -20.78 8.16
CA GLN A 198 -11.94 -21.77 8.93
C GLN A 198 -12.04 -21.49 10.44
N PHE A 199 -11.84 -20.23 10.87
CA PHE A 199 -12.01 -19.83 12.26
C PHE A 199 -13.41 -20.17 12.80
N CYS A 200 -14.46 -19.86 12.02
CA CYS A 200 -15.84 -20.16 12.38
C CYS A 200 -16.04 -21.67 12.59
N LYS A 201 -15.57 -22.49 11.64
CA LYS A 201 -15.65 -23.96 11.72
C LYS A 201 -14.92 -24.51 12.95
N GLU A 202 -13.69 -24.07 13.19
CA GLU A 202 -12.87 -24.51 14.32
C GLU A 202 -13.52 -24.19 15.67
N LYS A 203 -14.05 -22.96 15.83
CA LYS A 203 -14.71 -22.56 17.09
C LYS A 203 -16.05 -23.24 17.32
N LEU A 204 -16.81 -23.50 16.27
CA LEU A 204 -18.03 -24.30 16.38
C LEU A 204 -17.72 -25.76 16.74
N ALA A 205 -16.66 -26.36 16.18
CA ALA A 205 -16.21 -27.70 16.55
C ALA A 205 -15.74 -27.76 18.01
N LEU A 206 -14.99 -26.75 18.47
CA LEU A 206 -14.56 -26.63 19.86
C LEU A 206 -15.76 -26.54 20.82
N ASN A 207 -16.82 -25.83 20.42
CA ASN A 207 -18.06 -25.79 21.20
C ASN A 207 -18.76 -27.14 21.31
N LYS A 208 -18.77 -27.94 20.24
CA LYS A 208 -19.32 -29.31 20.29
C LYS A 208 -18.57 -30.18 21.29
N LYS A 209 -17.24 -30.04 21.34
CA LYS A 209 -16.37 -30.79 22.25
C LYS A 209 -16.54 -30.36 23.72
N ASN A 210 -16.58 -29.05 23.98
CA ASN A 210 -16.52 -28.51 25.34
C ASN A 210 -17.88 -28.02 25.88
N GLN A 211 -18.94 -28.11 25.07
CA GLN A 211 -20.32 -27.79 25.45
C GLN A 211 -20.51 -26.37 26.02
N PHE A 212 -19.91 -25.33 25.42
CA PHE A 212 -20.09 -23.93 25.88
C PHE A 212 -21.50 -23.34 25.63
N GLY A 213 -22.43 -24.14 25.10
CA GLY A 213 -23.83 -23.79 24.94
C GLY A 213 -24.21 -23.18 23.58
N ILE A 214 -25.52 -23.03 23.38
CA ILE A 214 -26.12 -22.56 22.12
C ILE A 214 -25.77 -21.09 21.86
N GLU A 215 -25.78 -20.25 22.90
CA GLU A 215 -25.48 -18.82 22.75
C GLU A 215 -24.04 -18.58 22.27
N TYR A 216 -23.09 -19.46 22.63
CA TYR A 216 -21.73 -19.37 22.12
C TYR A 216 -21.71 -19.56 20.60
N SER A 217 -22.38 -20.61 20.10
CA SER A 217 -22.48 -20.87 18.66
C SER A 217 -23.16 -19.72 17.91
N LYS A 218 -24.19 -19.11 18.50
CA LYS A 218 -24.86 -17.94 17.90
C LYS A 218 -23.91 -16.74 17.79
N SER A 219 -23.15 -16.42 18.83
CA SER A 219 -22.14 -15.34 18.78
C SER A 219 -21.06 -15.60 17.71
N ILE A 220 -20.55 -16.83 17.59
CA ILE A 220 -19.57 -17.18 16.53
C ILE A 220 -20.14 -16.93 15.14
N LYS A 221 -21.37 -17.38 14.89
CA LYS A 221 -22.03 -17.21 13.59
C LYS A 221 -22.32 -15.73 13.28
N ARG A 222 -22.80 -14.96 14.27
CA ARG A 222 -23.03 -13.51 14.10
C ARG A 222 -21.74 -12.75 13.81
N PHE A 223 -20.68 -13.05 14.55
CA PHE A 223 -19.36 -12.49 14.29
C PHE A 223 -18.90 -12.81 12.87
N TYR A 224 -18.94 -14.09 12.46
CA TYR A 224 -18.52 -14.52 11.13
C TYR A 224 -19.28 -13.77 10.02
N ASN A 225 -20.61 -13.74 10.08
CA ASN A 225 -21.43 -13.09 9.06
C ASN A 225 -21.08 -11.60 8.93
N LYS A 226 -21.08 -10.85 10.05
CA LYS A 226 -20.73 -9.44 10.05
C LYS A 226 -19.27 -9.19 9.65
N ALA A 227 -18.35 -10.06 10.03
CA ALA A 227 -16.94 -9.95 9.66
C ALA A 227 -16.72 -10.14 8.16
N VAL A 228 -17.45 -11.07 7.53
CA VAL A 228 -17.45 -11.25 6.07
C VAL A 228 -17.93 -9.98 5.37
N ASP A 229 -19.01 -9.37 5.85
CA ASP A 229 -19.56 -8.14 5.27
C ASP A 229 -18.58 -6.96 5.41
N ILE A 230 -18.02 -6.76 6.61
CA ILE A 230 -16.98 -5.75 6.86
C ILE A 230 -15.77 -5.98 5.95
N ARG A 231 -15.35 -7.24 5.77
CA ARG A 231 -14.17 -7.56 4.96
C ARG A 231 -14.39 -7.37 3.46
N LYS A 232 -15.62 -7.58 2.98
CA LYS A 232 -16.04 -7.33 1.59
C LYS A 232 -16.31 -5.85 1.30
N SER A 233 -16.41 -5.01 2.33
CA SER A 233 -16.61 -3.57 2.17
C SER A 233 -15.43 -2.90 1.46
N ASN A 234 -15.68 -1.71 0.91
CA ASN A 234 -14.66 -0.89 0.24
C ASN A 234 -13.85 -0.01 1.21
N LEU A 235 -13.90 -0.31 2.51
CA LEU A 235 -13.23 0.50 3.53
C LEU A 235 -11.71 0.29 3.52
N PRO A 236 -10.91 1.29 3.91
CA PRO A 236 -9.48 1.13 4.14
C PRO A 236 -9.19 0.00 5.15
N ILE A 237 -8.07 -0.73 4.97
CA ILE A 237 -7.74 -1.90 5.81
C ILE A 237 -7.65 -1.57 7.31
N LYS A 238 -7.25 -0.35 7.64
CA LYS A 238 -7.19 0.16 9.01
C LYS A 238 -8.59 0.26 9.63
N GLU A 239 -9.55 0.73 8.85
CA GLU A 239 -10.95 0.83 9.28
C GLU A 239 -11.60 -0.55 9.37
N ILE A 240 -11.36 -1.43 8.39
CA ILE A 240 -11.76 -2.84 8.46
C ILE A 240 -11.24 -3.48 9.76
N SER A 241 -9.95 -3.31 10.07
CA SER A 241 -9.34 -3.87 11.28
C SER A 241 -9.99 -3.33 12.55
N GLN A 242 -10.27 -2.03 12.61
CA GLN A 242 -10.93 -1.41 13.75
C GLN A 242 -12.37 -1.89 13.92
N GLN A 243 -13.13 -2.01 12.82
CA GLN A 243 -14.50 -2.52 12.85
C GLN A 243 -14.56 -3.98 13.28
N LEU A 244 -13.65 -4.83 12.77
CA LEU A 244 -13.56 -6.23 13.19
C LEU A 244 -13.21 -6.37 14.68
N LYS A 245 -12.32 -5.50 15.19
CA LYS A 245 -11.98 -5.46 16.63
C LYS A 245 -13.20 -5.06 17.47
N ASN A 246 -13.91 -4.01 17.08
CA ASN A 246 -15.11 -3.54 17.78
C ASN A 246 -16.21 -4.63 17.76
N LEU A 247 -16.40 -5.28 16.61
CA LEU A 247 -17.33 -6.39 16.45
C LEU A 247 -16.97 -7.57 17.36
N ALA A 248 -15.69 -7.91 17.48
CA ALA A 248 -15.23 -8.94 18.40
C ALA A 248 -15.52 -8.57 19.86
N HIS A 249 -15.28 -7.33 20.26
CA HIS A 249 -15.68 -6.87 21.59
C HIS A 249 -17.19 -7.00 21.77
N GLN A 250 -18.00 -6.51 20.84
CA GLN A 250 -19.46 -6.56 20.95
C GLN A 250 -20.00 -7.99 21.13
N GLU A 251 -19.56 -8.95 20.31
CA GLU A 251 -20.14 -10.30 20.35
C GLU A 251 -19.62 -11.15 21.53
N PHE A 252 -18.50 -10.75 22.15
CA PHE A 252 -17.78 -11.60 23.12
C PHE A 252 -17.42 -10.93 24.46
N HIS A 253 -17.67 -9.63 24.66
CA HIS A 253 -17.34 -8.91 25.90
C HIS A 253 -18.10 -9.42 27.13
N HIS A 254 -19.32 -9.95 26.94
CA HIS A 254 -20.20 -10.35 28.06
C HIS A 254 -19.81 -11.66 28.75
N ARG A 255 -18.69 -12.30 28.40
CA ARG A 255 -18.29 -13.60 28.97
C ARG A 255 -17.00 -13.43 29.77
N HIS A 256 -16.93 -13.99 30.98
CA HIS A 256 -15.74 -13.81 31.83
C HIS A 256 -14.50 -14.60 31.37
N SER A 257 -14.66 -15.59 30.48
CA SER A 257 -13.57 -16.41 29.92
C SER A 257 -13.06 -15.97 28.53
N THR A 258 -13.55 -14.85 27.97
CA THR A 258 -13.32 -14.47 26.56
C THR A 258 -12.05 -13.66 26.26
N ARG A 259 -11.18 -13.36 27.24
CA ARG A 259 -9.91 -12.66 26.93
C ARG A 259 -9.06 -13.43 25.91
N ARG A 260 -8.92 -14.74 26.09
CA ARG A 260 -8.20 -15.64 25.15
C ARG A 260 -8.86 -15.71 23.78
N PHE A 261 -10.19 -15.63 23.76
CA PHE A 261 -10.98 -15.69 22.55
C PHE A 261 -10.91 -14.37 21.74
N ILE A 262 -10.92 -13.23 22.41
CA ILE A 262 -10.68 -11.91 21.79
C ILE A 262 -9.24 -11.86 21.25
N ALA A 263 -8.26 -12.43 21.96
CA ALA A 263 -6.89 -12.53 21.48
C ALA A 263 -6.77 -13.37 20.20
N ASP A 264 -7.47 -14.52 20.12
CA ASP A 264 -7.56 -15.34 18.91
C ASP A 264 -8.12 -14.56 17.71
N ILE A 265 -9.15 -13.73 17.93
CA ILE A 265 -9.74 -12.89 16.88
C ILE A 265 -8.77 -11.77 16.47
N ILE A 266 -8.14 -11.09 17.44
CA ILE A 266 -7.15 -10.04 17.16
C ILE A 266 -5.98 -10.61 16.36
N LEU A 267 -5.55 -11.84 16.65
CA LEU A 267 -4.51 -12.52 15.89
C LEU A 267 -4.93 -12.74 14.43
N ILE A 268 -6.15 -13.22 14.18
CA ILE A 268 -6.68 -13.37 12.82
C ILE A 268 -6.77 -12.02 12.11
N ILE A 269 -7.26 -10.97 12.77
CA ILE A 269 -7.36 -9.63 12.20
C ILE A 269 -5.97 -9.09 11.84
N SER A 270 -4.96 -9.31 12.68
CA SER A 270 -3.59 -8.86 12.42
C SER A 270 -2.97 -9.54 11.19
N CYS A 271 -3.48 -10.71 10.78
CA CYS A 271 -3.07 -11.38 9.55
C CYS A 271 -3.60 -10.71 8.27
N PHE A 272 -4.63 -9.84 8.36
CA PHE A 272 -5.24 -9.17 7.21
C PHE A 272 -4.43 -7.97 6.69
N GLY A 273 -3.32 -7.60 7.34
CA GLY A 273 -2.48 -6.44 6.99
C GLY A 273 -1.09 -6.77 6.42
N GLY A 274 -0.83 -8.00 5.98
CA GLY A 274 0.48 -8.42 5.45
C GLY A 274 1.59 -8.58 6.51
N ILE A 275 1.55 -7.83 7.61
CA ILE A 275 2.52 -7.90 8.72
C ILE A 275 2.28 -9.15 9.60
N GLY A 276 1.02 -9.56 9.82
CA GLY A 276 0.70 -10.75 10.61
C GLY A 276 0.94 -12.09 9.90
N LEU A 277 1.15 -12.08 8.57
CA LEU A 277 1.47 -13.29 7.81
C LEU A 277 2.79 -13.92 8.28
N LEU A 278 3.79 -13.14 8.70
CA LEU A 278 5.08 -13.66 9.15
C LEU A 278 4.99 -14.39 10.50
N VAL A 279 4.17 -13.90 11.43
CA VAL A 279 4.00 -14.51 12.75
C VAL A 279 3.04 -15.70 12.70
N GLY A 280 1.99 -15.63 11.86
CA GLY A 280 1.03 -16.72 11.67
C GLY A 280 1.61 -17.92 10.90
N PHE A 281 2.40 -17.69 9.85
CA PHE A 281 3.01 -18.79 9.06
C PHE A 281 4.06 -19.57 9.83
N GLY A 282 4.82 -18.93 10.73
CA GLY A 282 5.79 -19.62 11.58
C GLY A 282 5.12 -20.72 12.42
N ARG A 283 3.95 -20.43 13.01
CA ARG A 283 3.21 -21.39 13.86
C ARG A 283 2.56 -22.53 13.08
N MET A 284 2.06 -22.24 11.88
CA MET A 284 1.42 -23.25 11.02
C MET A 284 2.44 -24.28 10.49
N ARG A 285 3.70 -23.86 10.27
CA ARG A 285 4.78 -24.76 9.82
C ARG A 285 5.34 -25.65 10.94
N TRP A 286 5.08 -25.32 12.21
CA TRP A 286 5.52 -26.10 13.39
C TRP A 286 4.43 -27.02 13.97
N GLY A 287 3.33 -27.28 13.25
CA GLY A 287 2.30 -28.24 13.67
C GLY A 287 1.48 -27.82 14.89
N THR A 288 1.63 -26.58 15.35
CA THR A 288 0.78 -26.01 16.42
C THR A 288 -0.48 -25.40 15.82
N SER A 289 -1.64 -25.63 16.45
CA SER A 289 -2.90 -25.01 16.03
C SER A 289 -2.73 -23.49 15.93
N PHE A 290 -3.30 -22.89 14.88
CA PHE A 290 -3.20 -21.45 14.60
C PHE A 290 -3.65 -20.58 15.79
N LEU A 291 -4.53 -21.14 16.62
CA LEU A 291 -5.15 -20.51 17.77
C LEU A 291 -4.70 -21.21 19.05
N PHE A 292 -4.58 -20.45 20.13
CA PHE A 292 -3.96 -20.89 21.38
C PHE A 292 -4.73 -22.04 22.03
N CYS A 293 -4.36 -23.30 21.78
CA CYS A 293 -4.84 -24.44 22.56
C CYS A 293 -4.04 -24.60 23.88
N ASP A 294 -4.80 -24.64 24.98
CA ASP A 294 -4.55 -25.13 26.35
C ASP A 294 -3.41 -24.65 27.28
N ALA A 295 -2.45 -23.81 26.88
CA ALA A 295 -1.48 -23.31 27.89
C ALA A 295 -2.07 -22.22 28.84
N LYS A 296 -2.07 -22.43 30.17
CA LYS A 296 -2.49 -21.44 31.19
C LYS A 296 -1.53 -20.23 31.28
N THR A 297 -2.08 -19.04 31.02
CA THR A 297 -1.88 -17.70 31.64
C THR A 297 -0.50 -17.11 32.01
N ALA A 298 0.65 -17.67 31.65
CA ALA A 298 1.94 -16.98 31.90
C ALA A 298 2.33 -15.95 30.81
N ARG A 299 1.92 -16.19 29.55
CA ARG A 299 2.52 -15.52 28.37
C ARG A 299 1.76 -14.30 27.84
N GLU A 300 0.55 -14.04 28.34
CA GLU A 300 -0.21 -12.81 28.04
C GLU A 300 0.45 -11.59 28.71
N LYS A 301 1.02 -11.77 29.91
CA LYS A 301 1.82 -10.72 30.59
C LYS A 301 3.08 -10.37 29.79
N GLU A 302 3.74 -11.36 29.22
CA GLU A 302 4.99 -11.20 28.46
C GLU A 302 4.75 -10.43 27.15
N LEU A 303 3.66 -10.73 26.44
CA LEU A 303 3.31 -10.07 25.18
C LEU A 303 2.85 -8.62 25.40
N ILE A 304 2.11 -8.33 26.48
CA ILE A 304 1.71 -6.96 26.84
C ILE A 304 2.93 -6.17 27.34
N HIS A 305 3.81 -6.77 28.13
CA HIS A 305 5.02 -6.13 28.66
C HIS A 305 6.01 -5.77 27.55
N HIS A 306 6.26 -6.66 26.58
CA HIS A 306 7.12 -6.37 25.43
C HIS A 306 6.55 -5.30 24.49
N TRP A 307 5.22 -5.20 24.40
CA TRP A 307 4.57 -4.27 23.49
C TRP A 307 4.36 -2.88 24.09
N MET A 308 4.23 -2.78 25.43
CA MET A 308 4.08 -1.48 26.12
C MET A 308 5.41 -0.84 26.56
N ASN A 309 6.45 -1.62 26.87
CA ASN A 309 7.72 -1.04 27.35
C ASN A 309 8.66 -0.54 26.24
N ASN A 310 8.44 -0.92 24.98
CA ASN A 310 9.20 -0.38 23.84
C ASN A 310 8.84 1.07 23.46
N LYS A 311 7.95 1.74 24.22
CA LYS A 311 7.70 3.19 24.12
C LYS A 311 8.43 4.03 25.17
N ALA A 312 9.13 3.41 26.13
CA ALA A 312 9.84 4.15 27.19
C ALA A 312 11.34 4.39 26.89
N GLU A 313 11.97 3.59 26.04
CA GLU A 313 13.43 3.70 25.80
C GLU A 313 13.83 4.71 24.70
N SER A 314 12.89 5.34 23.99
CA SER A 314 13.22 6.35 22.98
C SER A 314 13.29 7.79 23.52
N LYS A 315 13.41 8.00 24.84
CA LYS A 315 13.51 9.34 25.47
C LYS A 315 14.71 9.58 26.40
N SER A 316 15.70 8.69 26.49
CA SER A 316 16.93 8.97 27.26
C SER A 316 18.20 8.79 26.43
N THR A 317 18.43 9.67 25.46
CA THR A 317 19.80 9.93 24.98
C THR A 317 19.94 11.36 24.48
N LYS A 318 19.74 12.32 25.38
CA LYS A 318 20.30 13.68 25.27
C LYS A 318 20.68 14.16 26.66
N SER A 319 21.88 13.80 27.11
CA SER A 319 22.72 14.58 28.03
C SER A 319 23.94 13.74 28.43
N ALA A 320 25.10 14.03 27.83
CA ALA A 320 26.41 14.05 28.49
C ALA A 320 27.53 14.06 27.43
N SER A 321 28.04 15.24 27.14
CA SER A 321 29.45 15.45 26.84
C SER A 321 29.76 16.89 27.22
N ILE A 322 30.39 17.03 28.39
CA ILE A 322 31.34 18.10 28.69
C ILE A 322 32.50 17.94 27.71
#